data_AF-A0A803VDP3-F1
#
_entry.id   AF-A0A803VDP3-F1
#
_cell.length_a   1.000
_cell.length_b   1.000
_cell.length_c   1.000
_cell.angle_alpha   90.00
_cell.angle_beta   90.00
_cell.angle_gamma   90.00
#
_symmetry.space_group_name_H-M   'P 1'
#
loop_
_entity.id
_entity.type
_entity.pdbx_description
1 polymer ?
#
loop_
_entity_poly.entity_id
_entity_poly.type
_entity_poly.pdbx_seq_one_letter_code
_entity_poly.pdbx_strand_id
1 'polypeptide(L)' 'GYQKLDRTIRNFWTVFHKLPEEKKKMFLENPDELSPYVSTCQHILFLPRYSSKKILKKNLLYAIEHNEGFGRA' A
#
# COMPACT_ATOMS: atom_id res chain seq x y z
N GLY A 1 -6.16 -7.37 -26.48
CA GLY A 1 -6.20 -7.73 -25.05
C GLY A 1 -5.49 -9.06 -24.87
N TYR A 2 -4.88 -9.29 -23.70
CA TYR A 2 -4.16 -10.53 -23.43
C TYR A 2 -5.11 -11.71 -23.14
N GLN A 3 -4.71 -12.91 -23.56
CA GLN A 3 -5.38 -14.17 -23.29
C GLN A 3 -4.65 -14.98 -22.21
N LYS A 4 -5.35 -15.89 -21.54
CA LYS A 4 -4.79 -16.71 -20.44
C LYS A 4 -3.57 -17.53 -20.85
N LEU A 5 -3.48 -17.91 -22.12
CA LEU A 5 -2.37 -18.69 -22.68
C LEU A 5 -1.18 -17.83 -23.12
N ASP A 6 -1.32 -16.50 -23.12
CA ASP A 6 -0.25 -15.61 -23.54
C ASP A 6 0.96 -15.80 -22.64
N ARG A 7 2.11 -15.98 -23.29
CA ARG A 7 3.40 -16.15 -22.61
C ARG A 7 3.66 -15.03 -21.60
N THR A 8 3.25 -13.80 -21.93
CA THR A 8 3.36 -12.63 -21.04
C THR A 8 2.59 -12.81 -19.74
N ILE A 9 1.35 -13.31 -19.81
CA ILE A 9 0.51 -13.55 -18.61
C ILE A 9 1.09 -14.69 -17.78
N ARG A 10 1.55 -15.78 -18.41
CA ARG A 10 2.21 -16.90 -17.71
C ARG A 10 3.51 -16.48 -17.03
N ASN A 11 4.33 -15.67 -17.71
CA ASN A 11 5.57 -15.14 -17.17
C ASN A 11 5.30 -14.22 -15.98
N PHE A 12 4.30 -13.34 -16.06
CA PHE A 12 3.89 -12.48 -14.96
C PHE A 12 3.57 -13.28 -13.71
N TRP A 13 2.67 -14.27 -13.80
CA TRP A 13 2.30 -15.10 -12.65
C TRP A 13 3.49 -15.92 -12.12
N THR A 14 4.38 -16.38 -13.00
CA THR A 14 5.61 -17.08 -12.59
C THR A 14 6.52 -16.19 -11.74
N VAL A 15 6.71 -14.94 -12.15
CA VAL A 15 7.50 -13.96 -11.38
C VAL A 15 6.77 -13.60 -10.08
N PHE A 16 5.47 -13.32 -10.16
CA PHE A 16 4.65 -12.96 -9.02
C PHE A 16 4.69 -14.03 -7.91
N HIS A 17 4.56 -15.31 -8.26
CA HIS A 17 4.64 -16.40 -7.28
C HIS A 17 6.03 -16.57 -6.64
N LYS A 18 7.10 -16.12 -7.31
CA LYS A 18 8.46 -16.11 -6.76
C LYS A 18 8.74 -14.94 -5.82
N LEU A 19 7.87 -13.92 -5.77
CA LEU A 19 8.06 -12.78 -4.86
C LEU A 19 7.87 -13.18 -3.39
N PRO A 20 8.56 -12.52 -2.45
CA PRO A 20 8.29 -12.63 -1.02
C PRO A 20 6.83 -12.27 -0.68
N GLU A 21 6.27 -12.88 0.37
CA GLU A 21 4.87 -12.66 0.76
C GLU A 21 4.55 -11.20 1.06
N GLU A 22 5.47 -10.47 1.70
CA GLU A 22 5.32 -9.04 1.98
C GLU A 22 5.11 -8.23 0.71
N LYS A 23 5.88 -8.53 -0.35
CA LYS A 23 5.74 -7.86 -1.64
C LYS A 23 4.47 -8.27 -2.37
N LYS A 24 4.02 -9.52 -2.23
CA LYS A 24 2.74 -9.98 -2.81
C LYS A 24 1.55 -9.27 -2.17
N LYS A 25 1.56 -9.06 -0.86
CA LYS A 25 0.51 -8.32 -0.14
C LYS A 25 0.37 -6.89 -0.68
N MET A 26 1.49 -6.20 -0.94
CA MET A 26 1.46 -4.86 -1.54
C MET A 26 0.78 -4.79 -2.91
N PHE A 27 0.71 -5.90 -3.66
CA PHE A 27 0.01 -5.96 -4.95
C PHE A 27 -1.51 -6.21 -4.81
N LEU A 28 -1.94 -6.75 -3.67
CA LEU A 28 -3.34 -7.14 -3.41
C LEU A 28 -4.06 -6.12 -2.53
N GLU A 29 -3.32 -5.27 -1.81
CA GLU A 29 -3.89 -4.27 -0.90
C GLU A 29 -4.37 -3.03 -1.64
N ASN A 30 -5.56 -2.56 -1.26
CA ASN A 30 -6.08 -1.28 -1.71
C ASN A 30 -5.37 -0.15 -0.93
N PRO A 31 -4.57 0.72 -1.58
CA PRO A 31 -3.87 1.78 -0.88
C PRO A 31 -4.81 2.79 -0.22
N ASP A 32 -6.06 2.89 -0.67
CA ASP A 32 -7.08 3.80 -0.10
C ASP A 32 -7.61 3.38 1.26
N GLU A 33 -7.45 2.10 1.61
CA GLU A 33 -7.85 1.53 2.90
C GLU A 33 -6.70 1.49 3.90
N LEU A 34 -5.48 1.84 3.48
CA LEU A 34 -4.30 1.87 4.34
C LEU A 34 -4.23 3.19 5.12
N SER A 35 -3.94 3.11 6.41
CA SER A 35 -3.65 4.26 7.24
C SER A 35 -2.22 4.76 7.01
N PRO A 36 -1.99 6.09 7.08
CA PRO A 36 -0.64 6.63 7.09
C PRO A 36 0.08 6.21 8.37
N TYR A 37 1.41 6.11 8.30
CA TYR A 37 2.25 5.71 9.43
C TYR A 37 3.36 6.74 9.66
N VAL A 38 3.65 7.06 10.92
CA VAL A 38 4.74 7.97 11.30
C VAL A 38 5.82 7.22 12.07
N SER A 39 7.07 7.42 11.67
CA SER A 39 8.23 7.13 12.52
C SER A 39 8.63 8.41 13.23
N THR A 40 8.26 8.53 14.50
CA THR A 40 8.57 9.71 15.32
C THR A 40 10.07 9.87 15.52
N CYS A 41 10.81 8.78 15.77
CA CYS A 41 12.27 8.79 15.95
C CYS A 41 13.04 9.27 14.71
N GLN A 42 12.49 9.03 13.51
CA GLN A 42 13.12 9.39 12.25
C GLN A 42 12.54 10.67 11.65
N HIS A 43 11.50 11.25 12.24
CA HIS A 43 10.71 12.36 11.68
C HIS A 43 10.20 12.09 10.25
N ILE A 44 9.77 10.86 9.96
CA ILE A 44 9.27 10.45 8.63
C ILE A 44 7.79 10.09 8.70
N LEU A 45 7.00 10.66 7.79
CA LEU A 45 5.61 10.26 7.52
C LEU A 45 5.57 9.41 6.25
N PHE A 46 5.14 8.16 6.40
CA PHE A 46 4.89 7.24 5.31
C PHE A 46 3.43 7.34 4.87
N LEU A 47 3.24 7.70 3.60
CA LEU A 47 1.93 7.79 2.97
C LEU A 47 1.76 6.65 1.95
N PRO A 48 0.67 5.87 2.05
CA PRO A 48 0.22 5.01 0.97
C PRO A 48 0.03 5.78 -0.33
N ARG A 49 0.11 5.08 -1.47
CA ARG A 49 -0.13 5.66 -2.79
C ARG A 49 -1.64 5.80 -3.04
N TYR A 50 -2.29 6.69 -2.29
CA TYR A 50 -3.73 6.96 -2.41
C TYR A 50 -4.13 7.32 -3.84
N SER A 51 -5.31 6.87 -4.26
CA SER A 51 -5.84 7.11 -5.61
C SER A 51 -6.25 8.57 -5.83
N SER A 52 -6.56 9.32 -4.76
CA SER A 52 -6.98 10.72 -4.86
C SER A 52 -6.54 11.60 -3.69
N LYS A 53 -6.40 12.90 -3.96
CA LYS A 53 -6.13 13.93 -2.93
C LYS A 53 -7.23 13.98 -1.84
N LYS A 54 -8.48 13.67 -2.20
CA LYS A 54 -9.62 13.66 -1.26
C LYS A 54 -9.45 12.56 -0.21
N ILE A 55 -9.04 11.36 -0.63
CA ILE A 55 -8.80 10.21 0.25
C ILE A 55 -7.60 10.48 1.15
N LEU A 56 -6.49 10.97 0.58
CA LEU A 56 -5.31 11.39 1.34
C LEU A 56 -5.70 12.38 2.46
N LYS A 57 -6.44 13.44 2.12
CA LYS A 57 -6.85 14.45 3.11
C LYS A 57 -7.70 13.83 4.22
N LYS A 58 -8.67 12.98 3.86
CA LYS A 58 -9.56 12.32 4.81
C LYS A 58 -8.77 11.42 5.77
N ASN A 59 -7.93 10.53 5.24
CA ASN A 59 -7.18 9.56 6.03
C ASN A 59 -6.11 10.23 6.89
N LEU A 60 -5.46 11.29 6.39
CA LEU A 60 -4.49 12.05 7.17
C LEU A 60 -5.15 12.80 8.34
N LEU A 61 -6.29 13.47 8.11
CA LEU A 61 -7.04 14.13 9.18
C LEU A 61 -7.49 13.13 10.25
N TYR A 62 -8.04 12.00 9.81
CA TYR A 62 -8.47 10.94 10.71
C TYR A 62 -7.32 10.43 11.60
N ALA A 63 -6.14 10.16 11.01
CA ALA A 63 -4.98 9.68 11.74
C ALA A 63 -4.49 10.69 12.80
N ILE A 64 -4.54 11.99 12.48
CA ILE A 64 -4.17 13.06 13.43
C ILE A 64 -5.20 13.14 14.58
N GLU A 65 -6.49 13.08 14.28
CA GLU A 65 -7.57 13.18 15.27
C GLU A 65 -7.61 11.99 16.23
N HIS A 66 -7.31 10.79 15.75
CA HIS A 66 -7.42 9.55 16.52
C HIS A 66 -6.07 9.07 17.08
N ASN A 67 -4.98 9.81 16.83
CA ASN A 67 -3.61 9.45 17.19
C ASN A 67 -3.19 8.04 16.69
N GLU A 68 -3.82 7.57 15.61
CA GLU A 68 -3.54 6.27 15.02
C GLU A 68 -2.34 6.37 14.06
N GLY A 69 -1.38 5.46 14.18
CA GLY A 69 -0.16 5.46 13.37
C GLY A 69 0.94 6.45 13.84
N PHE A 70 0.66 7.29 14.85
CA PHE A 70 1.60 8.22 15.49
C PHE A 70 2.33 7.64 16.71
N GLY A 71 2.17 6.34 16.97
CA GLY A 71 2.78 5.67 18.11
C GLY A 71 2.56 4.16 18.05
N ARG A 72 3.27 3.47 17.16
CA ARG A 72 3.61 2.06 17.43
C ARG A 72 5.07 2.07 17.88
N ALA A 73 5.27 1.82 19.18
CA ALA A 73 6.53 1.34 19.71
C ALA A 73 6.82 -0.07 19.16
#